data_AF-A0A3D2XJ39-F1
#
_entry.id   AF-A0A3D2XJ39-F1
#
_cell.length_a   1.000
_cell.length_b   1.000
_cell.length_c   1.000
_cell.angle_alpha   90.00
_cell.angle_beta   90.00
_cell.angle_gamma   90.00
#
_symmetry.space_group_name_H-M   'P 1'
#
loop_
_entity.id
_entity.type
_entity.pdbx_description
1 polymer ?
#
loop_
_entity_poly.entity_id
_entity_poly.type
_entity_poly.pdbx_seq_one_letter_code
_entity_poly.pdbx_strand_id
1 'polypeptide(L)'
;MKSFILLAFATLLITTTGFTQIDNTVTVNAKIAGNCGMCKNAIEKAADKKKISKATWDKDTKLASITYDSKKTSLDGVLKDIALAGYDNQHFLAPDDAYNKLPECCKYKRESKQTVANQALQTAPTSHQNHEGHDQNRQDNTIQATNQLTAVFDSYFTLKDALVKTDGAQASVKAKELKTAIDAVKMDKLATDVHTVWMKLVNGLTEDAEHINETKDIAHQRDHFMSLSKNMYELIKVSKTTDPVYYQFCPMANNGKGANWLSREAGIKNPYYGAQMLTCGKTVETIKQ
;
A
#
# COMPACT_ATOMS: atom_id res chain seq x y z
N MET A 1 38.15 -70.05 26.88
CA MET A 1 38.36 -68.67 26.41
C MET A 1 37.39 -68.39 25.26
N LYS A 2 36.27 -67.71 25.54
CA LYS A 2 35.36 -67.16 24.53
C LYS A 2 34.96 -65.77 25.03
N SER A 3 35.57 -64.73 24.45
CA SER A 3 35.22 -63.33 24.73
C SER A 3 33.85 -63.02 24.12
N PHE A 4 32.91 -62.58 24.94
CA PHE A 4 31.70 -61.91 24.49
C PHE A 4 31.94 -60.40 24.55
N ILE A 5 31.91 -59.76 23.39
CA ILE A 5 31.93 -58.31 23.24
C ILE A 5 30.52 -57.80 23.59
N LEU A 6 30.40 -57.12 24.73
CA LEU A 6 29.23 -56.33 25.11
C LEU A 6 29.27 -55.02 24.34
N LEU A 7 28.46 -54.92 23.29
CA LEU A 7 28.23 -53.70 22.53
C LEU A 7 27.25 -52.82 23.32
N ALA A 8 27.77 -51.87 24.10
CA ALA A 8 26.98 -50.87 24.78
C ALA A 8 26.45 -49.85 23.75
N PHE A 9 25.19 -50.00 23.35
CA PHE A 9 24.46 -48.94 22.65
C PHE A 9 24.17 -47.81 23.64
N ALA A 10 25.01 -46.78 23.63
CA ALA A 10 24.70 -45.51 24.25
C ALA A 10 23.54 -44.87 23.48
N THR A 11 22.32 -45.02 24.00
CA THR A 11 21.15 -44.31 23.51
C THR A 11 21.34 -42.82 23.81
N LEU A 12 21.76 -42.09 22.78
CA LEU A 12 21.77 -40.63 22.76
C LEU A 12 20.32 -40.16 22.94
N LEU A 13 20.00 -39.74 24.17
CA LEU A 13 18.74 -39.09 24.50
C LEU A 13 18.71 -37.73 23.80
N ILE A 14 18.21 -37.70 22.56
CA ILE A 14 17.91 -36.45 21.85
C ILE A 14 16.69 -35.85 22.56
N THR A 15 16.94 -34.92 23.47
CA THR A 15 15.88 -34.06 23.99
C THR A 15 15.43 -33.16 22.84
N THR A 16 14.34 -33.56 22.18
CA THR A 16 13.67 -32.73 21.19
C THR A 16 13.07 -31.53 21.93
N THR A 17 13.84 -30.46 22.02
CA THR A 17 13.27 -29.14 22.30
C THR A 17 12.28 -28.87 21.16
N GLY A 18 10.99 -28.91 21.49
CA GLY A 18 9.92 -28.63 20.54
C GLY A 18 10.01 -27.19 20.09
N PHE A 19 10.81 -26.91 19.07
CA PHE A 19 10.74 -25.65 18.36
C PHE A 19 9.32 -25.56 17.78
N THR A 20 8.55 -24.62 18.32
CA THR A 20 7.20 -24.37 17.84
C THR A 20 7.33 -23.81 16.43
N GLN A 21 7.16 -24.67 15.42
CA GLN A 21 7.32 -24.31 14.02
C GLN A 21 6.10 -23.51 13.55
N ILE A 22 6.33 -22.45 12.77
CA ILE A 22 5.29 -21.66 12.11
C ILE A 22 5.09 -22.28 10.71
N ASP A 23 3.88 -22.71 10.40
CA ASP A 23 3.54 -23.29 9.09
C ASP A 23 3.41 -22.20 8.03
N ASN A 24 3.53 -22.54 6.73
CA ASN A 24 3.44 -21.59 5.60
C ASN A 24 4.30 -20.33 5.79
N THR A 25 5.52 -20.52 6.30
CA THR A 25 6.40 -19.43 6.75
C THR A 25 6.76 -18.47 5.61
N VAL A 26 6.45 -17.19 5.81
CA VAL A 26 6.99 -16.05 5.07
C VAL A 26 7.85 -15.25 6.03
N THR A 27 9.07 -14.86 5.60
CA THR A 27 9.96 -14.00 6.39
C THR A 27 10.29 -12.74 5.60
N VAL A 28 10.11 -11.57 6.23
CA VAL A 28 10.28 -10.25 5.61
C VAL A 28 10.91 -9.28 6.61
N ASN A 29 11.72 -8.35 6.11
CA ASN A 29 12.27 -7.27 6.92
C ASN A 29 11.37 -6.04 6.85
N ALA A 30 11.10 -5.41 7.98
CA ALA A 30 10.33 -4.17 8.07
C ALA A 30 11.02 -3.16 9.00
N LYS A 31 10.94 -1.87 8.64
CA LYS A 31 11.46 -0.80 9.51
C LYS A 31 10.47 -0.50 10.62
N ILE A 32 10.96 -0.53 11.87
CA ILE A 32 10.17 -0.26 13.08
C ILE A 32 10.96 0.67 13.98
N ALA A 33 10.34 1.78 14.38
CA ALA A 33 10.95 2.77 15.23
C ALA A 33 11.11 2.26 16.67
N GLY A 34 12.24 2.57 17.30
CA GLY A 34 12.59 2.15 18.66
C GLY A 34 14.05 2.47 18.96
N ASN A 35 14.39 2.76 20.21
CA ASN A 35 15.70 3.34 20.54
C ASN A 35 16.52 2.56 21.57
N CYS A 36 15.91 1.65 22.34
CA CYS A 36 16.57 0.92 23.43
C CYS A 36 16.26 -0.58 23.40
N GLY A 37 17.01 -1.37 24.16
CA GLY A 37 16.79 -2.81 24.28
C GLY A 37 15.42 -3.18 24.86
N MET A 38 14.81 -2.28 25.63
CA MET A 38 13.43 -2.45 26.10
C MET A 38 12.42 -2.40 24.95
N CYS A 39 12.67 -1.58 23.93
CA CYS A 39 11.82 -1.52 22.74
C CYS A 39 11.92 -2.82 21.95
N LYS A 40 13.12 -3.41 21.85
CA LYS A 40 13.30 -4.74 21.23
C LYS A 40 12.33 -5.75 21.83
N ASN A 41 12.36 -5.91 23.15
CA ASN A 41 11.51 -6.88 23.84
C ASN A 41 10.03 -6.60 23.63
N ALA A 42 9.62 -5.32 23.65
CA ALA A 42 8.23 -4.94 23.46
C ALA A 42 7.74 -5.14 22.02
N ILE A 43 8.57 -4.81 21.02
CA ILE A 43 8.30 -5.00 19.59
C ILE A 43 8.20 -6.49 19.27
N GLU A 44 9.18 -7.29 19.71
CA GLU A 44 9.19 -8.74 19.49
C GLU A 44 7.99 -9.41 20.16
N LYS A 45 7.61 -8.98 21.37
CA LYS A 45 6.42 -9.46 22.07
C LYS A 45 5.12 -9.07 21.36
N ALA A 46 5.03 -7.86 20.81
CA ALA A 46 3.85 -7.42 20.07
C ALA A 46 3.67 -8.19 18.76
N ALA A 47 4.78 -8.60 18.14
CA ALA A 47 4.79 -9.41 16.93
C ALA A 47 4.53 -10.91 17.19
N ASP A 48 4.81 -11.40 18.40
CA ASP A 48 4.71 -12.81 18.75
C ASP A 48 3.24 -13.24 18.94
N LYS A 49 2.79 -14.11 18.03
CA LYS A 49 1.53 -14.85 18.16
C LYS A 49 1.87 -16.32 17.98
N LYS A 50 1.64 -17.12 19.02
CA LYS A 50 1.97 -18.55 19.06
C LYS A 50 1.52 -19.27 17.79
N LYS A 51 2.47 -19.86 17.04
CA LYS A 51 2.25 -20.56 15.76
C LYS A 51 1.69 -19.70 14.61
N ILE A 52 1.71 -18.38 14.72
CA ILE A 52 1.18 -17.44 13.72
C ILE A 52 2.25 -16.45 13.27
N SER A 53 2.95 -15.80 14.19
CA SER A 53 3.98 -14.81 13.86
C SER A 53 5.02 -14.67 14.95
N LYS A 54 6.21 -14.20 14.58
CA LYS A 54 7.31 -13.79 15.47
C LYS A 54 8.13 -12.71 14.78
N ALA A 55 8.88 -11.93 15.55
CA ALA A 55 9.85 -11.00 15.00
C ALA A 55 11.15 -11.02 15.80
N THR A 56 12.25 -10.71 15.12
CA THR A 56 13.53 -10.35 15.74
C THR A 56 13.87 -8.93 15.33
N TRP A 57 13.95 -8.00 16.28
CA TRP A 57 14.24 -6.59 16.00
C TRP A 57 15.66 -6.21 16.39
N ASP A 58 16.32 -5.48 15.50
CA ASP A 58 17.69 -5.03 15.67
C ASP A 58 17.74 -3.54 16.04
N LYS A 59 18.41 -3.24 17.16
CA LYS A 59 18.46 -1.90 17.73
C LYS A 59 19.25 -0.94 16.84
N ASP A 60 20.30 -1.38 16.18
CA ASP A 60 21.20 -0.48 15.48
C ASP A 60 20.60 -0.10 14.12
N THR A 61 20.11 -1.09 13.38
CA THR A 61 19.50 -0.95 12.05
C THR A 61 18.04 -0.52 12.07
N LYS A 62 17.33 -0.68 13.20
CA LYS A 62 15.88 -0.42 13.35
C LYS A 62 15.03 -1.33 12.46
N LEU A 63 15.55 -2.49 12.06
CA LEU A 63 14.86 -3.48 11.23
C LEU A 63 14.38 -4.64 12.08
N ALA A 64 13.12 -5.04 11.89
CA ALA A 64 12.59 -6.31 12.36
C ALA A 64 12.58 -7.33 11.22
N SER A 65 13.18 -8.49 11.46
CA SER A 65 12.95 -9.70 10.67
C SER A 65 11.69 -10.38 11.20
N ILE A 66 10.60 -10.29 10.45
CA ILE A 66 9.27 -10.77 10.83
C ILE A 66 8.99 -12.06 10.07
N THR A 67 8.72 -13.14 10.81
CA THR A 67 8.30 -14.44 10.28
C THR A 67 6.84 -14.70 10.62
N TYR A 68 6.01 -15.08 9.65
CA TYR A 68 4.60 -15.36 9.89
C TYR A 68 4.02 -16.44 8.97
N ASP A 69 2.90 -17.05 9.39
CA ASP A 69 2.09 -17.99 8.61
C ASP A 69 1.17 -17.21 7.66
N SER A 70 1.44 -17.28 6.36
CA SER A 70 0.73 -16.51 5.34
C SER A 70 -0.75 -16.86 5.19
N LYS A 71 -1.20 -18.00 5.74
CA LYS A 71 -2.61 -18.39 5.76
C LYS A 71 -3.36 -17.89 6.99
N LYS A 72 -2.64 -17.50 8.05
CA LYS A 72 -3.22 -17.07 9.33
C LYS A 72 -3.07 -15.58 9.61
N THR A 73 -2.05 -14.94 9.04
CA THR A 73 -1.84 -13.50 9.15
C THR A 73 -1.10 -12.95 7.93
N SER A 74 -0.87 -11.65 7.93
CA SER A 74 -0.07 -10.93 6.93
C SER A 74 0.97 -10.04 7.62
N LEU A 75 1.95 -9.56 6.86
CA LEU A 75 2.89 -8.54 7.34
C LEU A 75 2.14 -7.35 7.97
N ASP A 76 1.09 -6.86 7.31
CA ASP A 76 0.26 -5.76 7.82
C ASP A 76 -0.43 -6.10 9.15
N GLY A 77 -0.89 -7.35 9.31
CA GLY A 77 -1.45 -7.83 10.58
C GLY A 77 -0.44 -7.68 11.71
N VAL A 78 0.79 -8.17 11.50
CA VAL A 78 1.87 -8.10 12.49
C VAL A 78 2.33 -6.65 12.73
N LEU A 79 2.45 -5.83 11.68
CA LEU A 79 2.82 -4.41 11.82
C LEU A 79 1.74 -3.58 12.52
N LYS A 80 0.45 -3.93 12.37
CA LYS A 80 -0.64 -3.32 13.16
C LYS A 80 -0.53 -3.66 14.63
N ASP A 81 -0.25 -4.93 14.98
CA ASP A 81 -0.07 -5.34 16.37
C ASP A 81 1.10 -4.54 17.03
N ILE A 82 2.19 -4.34 16.29
CA ILE A 82 3.34 -3.56 16.75
C ILE A 82 3.00 -2.06 16.89
N ALA A 83 2.25 -1.49 15.95
CA ALA A 83 1.77 -0.10 16.05
C ALA A 83 0.81 0.11 17.23
N LEU A 84 -0.09 -0.84 17.48
CA LEU A 84 -0.98 -0.82 18.65
C LEU A 84 -0.21 -0.93 19.98
N ALA A 85 1.00 -1.49 19.96
CA ALA A 85 1.91 -1.50 21.10
C ALA A 85 2.71 -0.19 21.27
N GLY A 86 2.50 0.81 20.42
CA GLY A 86 3.12 2.14 20.52
C GLY A 86 4.26 2.40 19.52
N TYR A 87 4.60 1.44 18.66
CA TYR A 87 5.77 1.55 17.78
C TYR A 87 5.38 1.80 16.32
N ASP A 88 5.70 3.00 15.85
CA ASP A 88 5.60 3.41 14.46
C ASP A 88 6.43 2.48 13.58
N ASN A 89 5.89 2.20 12.41
CA ASN A 89 6.58 1.43 11.39
C ASN A 89 6.26 2.00 10.02
N GLN A 90 6.88 1.41 9.00
CA GLN A 90 6.74 1.82 7.61
C GLN A 90 5.29 1.92 7.10
N HIS A 91 4.32 1.21 7.70
CA HIS A 91 2.93 1.20 7.24
C HIS A 91 1.97 1.90 8.21
N PHE A 92 2.24 1.84 9.52
CA PHE A 92 1.31 2.31 10.54
C PHE A 92 2.00 3.24 11.53
N LEU A 93 1.38 4.40 11.73
CA LEU A 93 1.64 5.27 12.87
C LEU A 93 0.90 4.70 14.08
N ALA A 94 1.60 4.51 15.19
CA ALA A 94 0.99 4.07 16.45
C ALA A 94 -0.10 5.05 16.91
N PRO A 95 -1.16 4.60 17.60
CA PRO A 95 -2.06 5.52 18.28
C PRO A 95 -1.29 6.42 19.26
N ASP A 96 -1.63 7.71 19.32
CA ASP A 96 -0.92 8.68 20.16
C ASP A 96 -0.94 8.26 21.63
N ASP A 97 -2.04 7.68 22.10
CA ASP A 97 -2.16 7.21 23.48
C ASP A 97 -1.23 6.01 23.77
N ALA A 98 -1.09 5.08 22.82
CA ALA A 98 -0.18 3.94 22.92
C ALA A 98 1.28 4.39 22.90
N TYR A 99 1.63 5.30 21.99
CA TYR A 99 2.96 5.90 21.90
C TYR A 99 3.31 6.70 23.18
N ASN A 100 2.37 7.50 23.70
CA ASN A 100 2.61 8.34 24.88
C ASN A 100 2.83 7.51 26.16
N LYS A 101 2.29 6.29 26.23
CA LYS A 101 2.49 5.32 27.32
C LYS A 101 3.84 4.59 27.24
N LEU A 102 4.61 4.74 26.15
CA LEU A 102 5.93 4.15 26.05
C LEU A 102 6.88 4.74 27.11
N PRO A 103 7.80 3.93 27.66
CA PRO A 103 8.89 4.43 28.48
C PRO A 103 9.70 5.49 27.73
N GLU A 104 10.28 6.45 28.45
CA GLU A 104 11.03 7.56 27.84
C GLU A 104 12.15 7.08 26.90
N CYS A 105 12.83 5.96 27.19
CA CYS A 105 13.85 5.43 26.27
C CYS A 105 13.31 4.85 24.96
N CYS A 106 12.00 4.59 24.88
CA CYS A 106 11.32 4.12 23.68
C CYS A 106 10.58 5.23 22.92
N LYS A 107 10.55 6.45 23.45
CA LYS A 107 10.07 7.60 22.69
C LYS A 107 11.14 8.05 21.69
N TYR A 108 10.69 8.34 20.48
CA TYR A 108 11.50 8.83 19.35
C TYR A 108 10.76 9.96 18.66
N LYS A 109 11.49 10.86 17.99
CA LYS A 109 10.86 11.87 17.14
C LYS A 109 10.04 11.17 16.06
N ARG A 110 8.72 11.33 16.10
CA ARG A 110 7.80 10.78 15.11
C ARG A 110 7.86 11.66 13.86
N GLU A 111 8.02 11.06 12.70
CA GLU A 111 8.02 11.79 11.43
C GLU A 111 6.59 12.26 11.14
N SER A 112 6.31 13.54 11.38
CA SER A 112 5.00 14.16 11.21
C SER A 112 4.68 14.38 9.72
N LYS A 113 3.59 13.80 9.20
CA LYS A 113 2.91 14.40 8.04
C LYS A 113 1.94 15.46 8.56
N GLN A 114 2.40 16.71 8.58
CA GLN A 114 1.62 17.87 9.00
C GLN A 114 0.57 18.27 7.94
N THR A 115 -0.63 18.49 8.46
CA THR A 115 -1.83 19.16 7.96
C THR A 115 -1.58 20.60 7.50
N VAL A 116 -2.30 21.10 6.49
CA VAL A 116 -2.37 22.54 6.20
C VAL A 116 -3.83 23.00 6.06
N ALA A 117 -4.18 24.02 6.84
CA ALA A 117 -5.43 24.77 6.80
C ALA A 117 -5.24 26.08 6.00
N ASN A 118 -6.29 26.44 5.24
CA ASN A 118 -6.70 27.71 4.61
C ASN A 118 -5.77 28.94 4.61
N GLN A 119 -5.63 29.60 3.44
CA GLN A 119 -6.33 30.86 3.09
C GLN A 119 -6.01 31.35 1.66
N ALA A 120 -6.98 32.10 1.10
CA ALA A 120 -7.08 32.58 -0.28
C ALA A 120 -6.39 33.94 -0.54
N LEU A 121 -6.12 34.29 -1.80
CA LEU A 121 -6.83 35.34 -2.60
C LEU A 121 -5.93 35.97 -3.72
N GLN A 122 -6.45 35.98 -4.97
CA GLN A 122 -6.32 36.97 -6.09
C GLN A 122 -4.91 37.40 -6.58
N THR A 123 -4.57 37.62 -7.86
CA THR A 123 -5.19 38.33 -9.03
C THR A 123 -4.45 37.97 -10.34
N ALA A 124 -5.10 38.07 -11.50
CA ALA A 124 -4.51 38.13 -12.87
C ALA A 124 -4.44 39.61 -13.37
N PRO A 125 -4.08 40.00 -14.63
CA PRO A 125 -3.59 39.28 -15.83
C PRO A 125 -2.46 40.02 -16.65
N THR A 126 -2.31 39.71 -17.95
CA THR A 126 -1.53 40.34 -19.08
C THR A 126 -0.13 39.76 -19.40
N SER A 127 0.38 39.61 -20.63
CA SER A 127 -0.07 39.76 -22.04
C SER A 127 0.95 39.06 -22.97
N HIS A 128 0.60 38.92 -24.25
CA HIS A 128 1.29 38.20 -25.34
C HIS A 128 2.64 38.77 -25.88
N GLN A 129 3.41 37.86 -26.54
CA GLN A 129 4.05 37.92 -27.89
C GLN A 129 5.60 37.86 -28.04
N ASN A 130 6.05 36.73 -28.61
CA ASN A 130 7.03 36.42 -29.68
C ASN A 130 8.37 37.19 -29.84
N HIS A 131 9.51 36.48 -29.89
CA HIS A 131 10.26 36.18 -31.14
C HIS A 131 11.48 35.26 -30.92
N GLU A 132 11.81 34.54 -31.99
CA GLU A 132 12.80 33.47 -32.17
C GLU A 132 14.26 33.94 -32.31
N GLY A 133 15.21 33.01 -32.08
CA GLY A 133 16.62 33.12 -32.48
C GLY A 133 17.53 32.01 -31.94
N HIS A 134 17.76 30.98 -32.77
CA HIS A 134 18.88 30.01 -32.89
C HIS A 134 20.17 30.28 -32.06
N ASP A 135 21.01 29.35 -31.62
CA ASP A 135 21.29 27.92 -31.89
C ASP A 135 22.36 27.47 -30.86
N GLN A 136 22.56 26.15 -30.74
CA GLN A 136 23.77 25.40 -30.38
C GLN A 136 23.52 24.34 -29.29
N ASN A 137 23.15 23.16 -29.80
CA ASN A 137 23.73 21.87 -29.45
C ASN A 137 23.92 21.57 -27.96
N ARG A 138 22.89 20.97 -27.35
CA ARG A 138 23.09 19.96 -26.32
C ARG A 138 22.18 18.79 -26.66
N GLN A 139 22.80 17.67 -27.04
CA GLN A 139 22.18 16.36 -26.98
C GLN A 139 21.74 16.14 -25.53
N ASP A 140 20.49 16.47 -25.22
CA ASP A 140 19.82 15.85 -24.10
C ASP A 140 18.93 14.77 -24.69
N ASN A 141 19.44 13.55 -24.64
CA ASN A 141 18.62 12.36 -24.79
C ASN A 141 17.75 12.23 -23.53
N THR A 142 16.88 13.21 -23.29
CA THR A 142 15.74 13.04 -22.40
C THR A 142 14.76 12.16 -23.16
N ILE A 143 15.04 10.86 -23.16
CA ILE A 143 13.96 9.90 -22.98
C ILE A 143 13.35 10.31 -21.63
N GLN A 144 12.38 11.20 -21.67
CA GLN A 144 11.43 11.36 -20.58
C GLN A 144 10.89 9.95 -20.39
N ALA A 145 11.40 9.26 -19.35
CA ALA A 145 11.00 7.91 -19.04
C ALA A 145 9.49 7.95 -18.90
N THR A 146 8.79 7.50 -19.94
CA THR A 146 7.34 7.45 -19.94
C THR A 146 6.99 6.57 -18.75
N ASN A 147 6.41 7.17 -17.72
CA ASN A 147 5.99 6.47 -16.53
C ASN A 147 5.07 5.34 -17.03
N GLN A 148 5.54 4.09 -16.91
CA GLN A 148 4.87 2.91 -17.47
C GLN A 148 3.45 2.75 -16.90
N LEU A 149 3.17 3.39 -15.77
CA LEU A 149 1.89 3.36 -15.07
C LEU A 149 0.93 4.47 -15.49
N THR A 150 1.35 5.41 -16.35
CA THR A 150 0.48 6.52 -16.82
C THR A 150 -0.80 5.97 -17.43
N ALA A 151 -0.68 5.00 -18.34
CA ALA A 151 -1.82 4.35 -18.98
C ALA A 151 -2.72 3.61 -17.96
N VAL A 152 -2.12 2.97 -16.95
CA VAL A 152 -2.85 2.29 -15.87
C VAL A 152 -3.69 3.30 -15.07
N PHE A 153 -3.09 4.42 -14.67
CA PHE A 153 -3.80 5.46 -13.93
C PHE A 153 -4.87 6.15 -14.79
N ASP A 154 -4.57 6.49 -16.04
CA ASP A 154 -5.55 7.07 -16.98
C ASP A 154 -6.77 6.15 -17.14
N SER A 155 -6.54 4.86 -17.42
CA SER A 155 -7.63 3.88 -17.54
C SER A 155 -8.42 3.74 -16.23
N TYR A 156 -7.78 3.73 -15.06
CA TYR A 156 -8.46 3.74 -13.77
C TYR A 156 -9.40 4.95 -13.62
N PHE A 157 -8.94 6.16 -13.98
CA PHE A 157 -9.77 7.36 -13.85
C PHE A 157 -10.98 7.33 -14.79
N THR A 158 -10.82 6.83 -16.01
CA THR A 158 -11.94 6.69 -16.95
C THR A 158 -12.95 5.64 -16.49
N LEU A 159 -12.49 4.54 -15.88
CA LEU A 159 -13.36 3.55 -15.25
C LEU A 159 -14.14 4.17 -14.09
N LYS A 160 -13.46 4.88 -13.20
CA LYS A 160 -14.08 5.64 -12.10
C LYS A 160 -15.16 6.59 -12.62
N ASP A 161 -14.91 7.31 -13.71
CA ASP A 161 -15.88 8.24 -14.29
C ASP A 161 -17.12 7.53 -14.90
N ALA A 162 -16.95 6.33 -15.46
CA ALA A 162 -18.07 5.51 -15.89
C ALA A 162 -18.95 5.08 -14.69
N LEU A 163 -18.33 4.71 -13.57
CA LEU A 163 -19.04 4.33 -12.34
C LEU A 163 -19.78 5.49 -11.68
N VAL A 164 -19.21 6.71 -11.74
CA VAL A 164 -19.89 7.95 -11.33
C VAL A 164 -21.16 8.18 -12.15
N LYS A 165 -21.14 7.85 -13.45
CA LYS A 165 -22.30 7.94 -14.34
C LYS A 165 -23.29 6.79 -14.18
N THR A 166 -22.99 5.79 -13.34
CA THR A 166 -23.78 4.55 -13.22
C THR A 166 -23.92 3.83 -14.58
N ASP A 167 -22.92 3.95 -15.45
CA ASP A 167 -22.92 3.33 -16.78
C ASP A 167 -22.17 2.00 -16.75
N GLY A 168 -22.89 0.91 -16.49
CA GLY A 168 -22.29 -0.41 -16.32
C GLY A 168 -21.68 -0.99 -17.60
N ALA A 169 -22.21 -0.61 -18.76
CA ALA A 169 -21.66 -1.02 -20.04
C ALA A 169 -20.32 -0.32 -20.32
N GLN A 170 -20.25 0.99 -20.08
CA GLN A 170 -18.99 1.72 -20.23
C GLN A 170 -17.98 1.34 -19.15
N ALA A 171 -18.41 1.09 -17.92
CA ALA A 171 -17.53 0.60 -16.87
C ALA A 171 -16.87 -0.74 -17.26
N SER A 172 -17.62 -1.67 -17.84
CA SER A 172 -17.08 -2.93 -18.37
C SER A 172 -16.00 -2.67 -19.43
N VAL A 173 -16.29 -1.81 -20.42
CA VAL A 173 -15.31 -1.45 -21.48
C VAL A 173 -14.06 -0.80 -20.89
N LYS A 174 -14.21 0.12 -19.94
CA LYS A 174 -13.07 0.82 -19.31
C LYS A 174 -12.25 -0.08 -18.39
N ALA A 175 -12.87 -1.05 -17.75
CA ALA A 175 -12.15 -2.08 -17.00
C ALA A 175 -11.33 -3.00 -17.91
N LYS A 176 -11.84 -3.33 -19.11
CA LYS A 176 -11.05 -4.05 -20.13
C LYS A 176 -9.83 -3.26 -20.59
N GLU A 177 -9.99 -1.96 -20.82
CA GLU A 177 -8.88 -1.06 -21.17
C GLU A 177 -7.86 -1.00 -20.03
N LEU A 178 -8.31 -0.90 -18.77
CA LEU A 178 -7.44 -0.96 -17.59
C LEU A 178 -6.66 -2.28 -17.51
N LYS A 179 -7.32 -3.41 -17.69
CA LYS A 179 -6.66 -4.72 -17.72
C LYS A 179 -5.57 -4.77 -18.80
N THR A 180 -5.90 -4.29 -20.01
CA THR A 180 -4.94 -4.22 -21.12
C THR A 180 -3.74 -3.33 -20.76
N ALA A 181 -3.98 -2.19 -20.10
CA ALA A 181 -2.91 -1.31 -19.64
C ALA A 181 -2.03 -1.98 -18.57
N ILE A 182 -2.62 -2.75 -17.65
CA ILE A 182 -1.90 -3.53 -16.63
C ILE A 182 -1.01 -4.59 -17.29
N ASP A 183 -1.56 -5.36 -18.24
CA ASP A 183 -0.83 -6.42 -18.96
C ASP A 183 0.34 -5.86 -19.82
N ALA A 184 0.23 -4.60 -20.25
CA ALA A 184 1.26 -3.92 -21.04
C ALA A 184 2.43 -3.35 -20.22
N VAL A 185 2.36 -3.37 -18.89
CA VAL A 185 3.41 -2.81 -18.03
C VAL A 185 4.69 -3.63 -18.15
N LYS A 186 5.76 -2.96 -18.58
CA LYS A 186 7.11 -3.55 -18.66
C LYS A 186 7.77 -3.48 -17.28
N MET A 187 7.71 -4.59 -16.55
CA MET A 187 8.21 -4.69 -15.16
C MET A 187 9.69 -4.32 -15.05
N ASP A 188 10.52 -4.67 -16.04
CA ASP A 188 11.95 -4.34 -16.12
C ASP A 188 12.24 -2.84 -16.24
N LYS A 189 11.22 -2.04 -16.60
CA LYS A 189 11.31 -0.58 -16.75
C LYS A 189 10.73 0.19 -15.57
N LEU A 190 10.25 -0.50 -14.53
CA LEU A 190 9.79 0.13 -13.30
C LEU A 190 10.99 0.46 -12.39
N ALA A 191 10.92 1.62 -11.73
CA ALA A 191 11.84 1.91 -10.64
C ALA A 191 11.72 0.85 -9.54
N THR A 192 12.80 0.54 -8.82
CA THR A 192 12.86 -0.63 -7.90
C THR A 192 11.80 -0.61 -6.79
N ASP A 193 11.50 0.56 -6.26
CA ASP A 193 10.45 0.81 -5.27
C ASP A 193 9.05 0.58 -5.86
N VAL A 194 8.81 1.12 -7.06
CA VAL A 194 7.56 0.92 -7.82
C VAL A 194 7.38 -0.55 -8.21
N HIS A 195 8.42 -1.22 -8.72
CA HIS A 195 8.39 -2.63 -9.11
C HIS A 195 7.99 -3.53 -7.95
N THR A 196 8.55 -3.28 -6.76
CA THR A 196 8.26 -4.06 -5.56
C THR A 196 6.79 -3.94 -5.13
N VAL A 197 6.21 -2.75 -5.24
CA VAL A 197 4.78 -2.54 -4.98
C VAL A 197 3.92 -3.13 -6.10
N TRP A 198 4.30 -2.91 -7.35
CA TRP A 198 3.63 -3.48 -8.52
C TRP A 198 3.46 -4.99 -8.42
N MET A 199 4.53 -5.72 -8.10
CA MET A 199 4.49 -7.19 -7.97
C MET A 199 3.55 -7.68 -6.86
N LYS A 200 3.30 -6.87 -5.82
CA LYS A 200 2.35 -7.23 -4.76
C LYS A 200 0.91 -7.00 -5.18
N LEU A 201 0.66 -6.00 -6.03
CA LEU A 201 -0.67 -5.50 -6.34
C LEU A 201 -1.22 -6.00 -7.67
N VAL A 202 -0.36 -6.33 -8.63
CA VAL A 202 -0.74 -6.63 -10.02
C VAL A 202 -1.80 -7.71 -10.11
N ASN A 203 -1.71 -8.79 -9.33
CA ASN A 203 -2.71 -9.85 -9.37
C ASN A 203 -4.10 -9.36 -8.93
N GLY A 204 -4.18 -8.60 -7.84
CA GLY A 204 -5.46 -8.04 -7.37
C GLY A 204 -5.99 -6.95 -8.30
N LEU A 205 -5.11 -6.12 -8.86
CA LEU A 205 -5.47 -5.13 -9.89
C LEU A 205 -6.06 -5.81 -11.13
N THR A 206 -5.46 -6.91 -11.58
CA THR A 206 -5.94 -7.69 -12.73
C THR A 206 -7.27 -8.38 -12.42
N GLU A 207 -7.38 -9.06 -11.28
CA GLU A 207 -8.61 -9.77 -10.86
C GLU A 207 -9.80 -8.82 -10.74
N ASP A 208 -9.62 -7.67 -10.08
CA ASP A 208 -10.70 -6.69 -9.97
C ASP A 208 -11.07 -6.09 -11.35
N ALA A 209 -10.08 -5.80 -12.20
CA ALA A 209 -10.35 -5.29 -13.55
C ALA A 209 -11.08 -6.34 -14.43
N GLU A 210 -10.76 -7.63 -14.29
CA GLU A 210 -11.44 -8.74 -14.95
C GLU A 210 -12.90 -8.83 -14.50
N HIS A 211 -13.15 -8.90 -13.19
CA HIS A 211 -14.52 -9.02 -12.67
C HIS A 211 -15.40 -7.82 -13.01
N ILE A 212 -14.86 -6.59 -13.01
CA ILE A 212 -15.61 -5.41 -13.44
C ILE A 212 -15.93 -5.48 -14.95
N ASN A 213 -14.99 -5.96 -15.77
CA ASN A 213 -15.15 -6.11 -17.21
C ASN A 213 -16.19 -7.17 -17.58
N GLU A 214 -16.27 -8.27 -16.84
CA GLU A 214 -17.12 -9.44 -17.17
C GLU A 214 -18.61 -9.25 -16.90
N THR A 215 -18.99 -8.17 -16.23
CA THR A 215 -20.39 -7.87 -15.91
C THR A 215 -20.80 -6.49 -16.41
N LYS A 216 -22.11 -6.25 -16.48
CA LYS A 216 -22.70 -4.90 -16.63
C LYS A 216 -23.49 -4.48 -15.39
N ASP A 217 -23.52 -5.32 -14.36
CA ASP A 217 -24.18 -5.02 -13.10
C ASP A 217 -23.35 -4.03 -12.28
N ILE A 218 -23.90 -2.84 -12.07
CA ILE A 218 -23.19 -1.74 -11.41
C ILE A 218 -22.85 -2.07 -9.94
N ALA A 219 -23.71 -2.82 -9.24
CA ALA A 219 -23.44 -3.16 -7.85
C ALA A 219 -22.19 -4.05 -7.76
N HIS A 220 -22.15 -5.12 -8.56
CA HIS A 220 -20.99 -6.00 -8.63
C HIS A 220 -19.71 -5.27 -9.09
N GLN A 221 -19.81 -4.36 -10.07
CA GLN A 221 -18.67 -3.55 -10.50
C GLN A 221 -18.15 -2.63 -9.38
N ARG A 222 -19.05 -2.03 -8.61
CA ARG A 222 -18.67 -1.18 -7.47
C ARG A 222 -18.01 -1.97 -6.36
N ASP A 223 -18.43 -3.22 -6.15
CA ASP A 223 -17.83 -4.11 -5.15
C ASP A 223 -16.34 -4.35 -5.45
N HIS A 224 -16.01 -4.75 -6.67
CA HIS A 224 -14.62 -4.90 -7.11
C HIS A 224 -13.87 -3.57 -7.24
N PHE A 225 -14.56 -2.47 -7.56
CA PHE A 225 -13.93 -1.16 -7.63
C PHE A 225 -13.37 -0.69 -6.27
N MET A 226 -13.90 -1.19 -5.14
CA MET A 226 -13.40 -0.87 -3.80
C MET A 226 -11.98 -1.42 -3.57
N SER A 227 -11.75 -2.70 -3.85
CA SER A 227 -10.43 -3.34 -3.77
C SER A 227 -9.48 -2.75 -4.81
N LEU A 228 -9.95 -2.55 -6.05
CA LEU A 228 -9.18 -1.94 -7.12
C LEU A 228 -8.66 -0.56 -6.72
N SER A 229 -9.54 0.29 -6.16
CA SER A 229 -9.18 1.64 -5.74
C SER A 229 -8.19 1.67 -4.58
N LYS A 230 -8.30 0.72 -3.65
CA LYS A 230 -7.32 0.57 -2.56
C LYS A 230 -5.94 0.23 -3.12
N ASN A 231 -5.85 -0.76 -4.00
CA ASN A 231 -4.59 -1.16 -4.63
C ASN A 231 -4.03 -0.03 -5.50
N MET A 232 -4.88 0.69 -6.24
CA MET A 232 -4.44 1.83 -7.05
C MET A 232 -3.88 2.98 -6.19
N TYR A 233 -4.45 3.20 -5.00
CA TYR A 233 -3.90 4.14 -4.03
C TYR A 233 -2.52 3.69 -3.55
N GLU A 234 -2.33 2.42 -3.18
CA GLU A 234 -1.01 1.93 -2.77
C GLU A 234 0.05 2.09 -3.88
N LEU A 235 -0.34 1.85 -5.13
CA LEU A 235 0.53 2.01 -6.29
C LEU A 235 0.88 3.48 -6.55
N ILE A 236 -0.10 4.40 -6.49
CA ILE A 236 0.14 5.82 -6.79
C ILE A 236 0.99 6.50 -5.71
N LYS A 237 1.04 5.95 -4.48
CA LYS A 237 1.89 6.49 -3.40
C LYS A 237 3.38 6.30 -3.65
N VAL A 238 3.77 5.30 -4.42
CA VAL A 238 5.17 5.11 -4.84
C VAL A 238 5.43 5.59 -6.27
N SER A 239 4.37 5.94 -7.00
CA SER A 239 4.46 6.45 -8.36
C SER A 239 4.52 7.98 -8.35
N LYS A 240 5.51 8.56 -9.02
CA LYS A 240 5.52 10.01 -9.24
C LYS A 240 4.36 10.40 -10.14
N THR A 241 3.60 11.42 -9.75
CA THR A 241 2.47 11.97 -10.51
C THR A 241 2.76 13.43 -10.82
N THR A 242 2.46 13.87 -12.04
CA THR A 242 2.66 15.27 -12.45
C THR A 242 1.59 16.20 -11.89
N ASP A 243 0.35 15.71 -11.82
CA ASP A 243 -0.80 16.47 -11.38
C ASP A 243 -1.30 15.99 -10.01
N PRO A 244 -1.90 16.88 -9.20
CA PRO A 244 -2.49 16.50 -7.93
C PRO A 244 -3.57 15.41 -8.09
N VAL A 245 -3.47 14.37 -7.29
CA VAL A 245 -4.50 13.33 -7.19
C VAL A 245 -5.15 13.37 -5.81
N TYR A 246 -6.48 13.41 -5.77
CA TYR A 246 -7.27 13.48 -4.55
C TYR A 246 -7.69 12.07 -4.15
N TYR A 247 -7.30 11.65 -2.94
CA TYR A 247 -7.81 10.45 -2.32
C TYR A 247 -9.07 10.80 -1.55
N GLN A 248 -10.22 10.33 -2.04
CA GLN A 248 -11.54 10.68 -1.53
C GLN A 248 -12.19 9.47 -0.86
N PHE A 249 -13.16 9.71 0.01
CA PHE A 249 -13.79 8.70 0.85
C PHE A 249 -15.29 8.90 0.95
N CYS A 250 -16.03 7.78 0.90
CA CYS A 250 -17.46 7.73 1.15
C CYS A 250 -17.69 6.87 2.40
N PRO A 251 -18.27 7.41 3.49
CA PRO A 251 -18.53 6.64 4.71
C PRO A 251 -19.64 5.60 4.55
N MET A 252 -20.55 5.79 3.58
CA MET A 252 -21.73 4.93 3.41
C MET A 252 -21.47 3.70 2.53
N ALA A 253 -20.42 3.76 1.70
CA ALA A 253 -20.02 2.63 0.85
C ALA A 253 -19.66 1.39 1.69
N ASN A 254 -19.59 0.22 1.05
CA ASN A 254 -19.24 -1.04 1.72
C ASN A 254 -20.10 -1.35 2.95
N ASN A 255 -21.42 -1.21 2.82
CA ASN A 255 -22.38 -1.42 3.91
C ASN A 255 -22.05 -0.58 5.16
N GLY A 256 -21.68 0.69 4.97
CA GLY A 256 -21.34 1.62 6.05
C GLY A 256 -19.93 1.45 6.64
N LYS A 257 -19.10 0.56 6.11
CA LYS A 257 -17.67 0.45 6.49
C LYS A 257 -16.83 1.53 5.79
N GLY A 258 -17.37 2.12 4.74
CA GLY A 258 -16.74 3.10 3.89
C GLY A 258 -15.80 2.51 2.84
N ALA A 259 -15.51 3.33 1.83
CA ALA A 259 -14.58 2.99 0.76
C ALA A 259 -13.95 4.25 0.16
N ASN A 260 -12.76 4.10 -0.40
CA ASN A 260 -11.97 5.19 -0.94
C ASN A 260 -11.71 5.05 -2.44
N TRP A 261 -11.54 6.18 -3.12
CA TRP A 261 -11.15 6.22 -4.54
C TRP A 261 -10.16 7.35 -4.81
N LEU A 262 -9.50 7.29 -5.95
CA LEU A 262 -8.66 8.38 -6.46
C LEU A 262 -9.45 9.24 -7.46
N SER A 263 -9.22 10.54 -7.43
CA SER A 263 -9.81 11.52 -8.35
C SER A 263 -8.77 12.52 -8.84
N ARG A 264 -8.91 12.97 -10.09
CA ARG A 264 -8.18 14.14 -10.62
C ARG A 264 -8.87 15.47 -10.28
N GLU A 265 -10.12 15.40 -9.84
CA GLU A 265 -10.92 16.56 -9.51
C GLU A 265 -10.96 16.77 -8.00
N ALA A 266 -10.78 18.01 -7.55
CA ALA A 266 -10.91 18.38 -6.14
C ALA A 266 -12.35 18.20 -5.62
N GLY A 267 -13.34 18.41 -6.50
CA GLY A 267 -14.74 18.17 -6.20
C GLY A 267 -15.04 16.69 -6.01
N ILE A 268 -15.98 16.39 -5.12
CA ILE A 268 -16.45 15.01 -4.88
C ILE A 268 -17.39 14.61 -6.02
N LYS A 269 -17.03 13.51 -6.69
CA LYS A 269 -17.89 12.75 -7.61
C LYS A 269 -17.84 11.29 -7.20
N ASN A 270 -18.87 10.85 -6.47
CA ASN A 270 -18.89 9.56 -5.79
C ASN A 270 -19.17 8.39 -6.75
N PRO A 271 -18.19 7.49 -7.01
CA PRO A 271 -18.36 6.36 -7.92
C PRO A 271 -19.25 5.23 -7.37
N TYR A 272 -19.48 5.20 -6.05
CA TYR A 272 -20.25 4.15 -5.37
C TYR A 272 -21.76 4.39 -5.37
N TYR A 273 -22.19 5.64 -5.52
CA TYR A 273 -23.61 6.02 -5.51
C TYR A 273 -24.04 6.82 -6.74
N GLY A 274 -23.09 7.25 -7.59
CA GLY A 274 -23.38 8.02 -8.80
C GLY A 274 -24.28 9.23 -8.52
N ALA A 275 -25.28 9.46 -9.36
CA ALA A 275 -26.20 10.59 -9.24
C ALA A 275 -26.98 10.64 -7.90
N GLN A 276 -27.18 9.51 -7.21
CA GLN A 276 -27.95 9.47 -5.96
C GLN A 276 -27.25 10.21 -4.82
N MET A 277 -25.92 10.21 -4.80
CA MET A 277 -25.12 10.87 -3.77
C MET A 277 -23.82 11.43 -4.37
N LEU A 278 -23.95 12.13 -5.50
CA LEU A 278 -22.81 12.52 -6.34
C LEU A 278 -21.74 13.29 -5.57
N THR A 279 -22.16 14.22 -4.69
CA THR A 279 -21.26 15.07 -3.91
C THR A 279 -21.01 14.55 -2.49
N CYS A 280 -21.54 13.38 -2.14
CA CYS A 280 -21.37 12.80 -0.81
C CYS A 280 -20.00 12.14 -0.68
N GLY A 281 -19.18 12.66 0.25
CA GLY A 281 -17.86 12.15 0.54
C GLY A 281 -16.97 13.24 1.09
N LYS A 282 -15.69 12.92 1.27
CA LYS A 282 -14.66 13.89 1.68
C LYS A 282 -13.32 13.56 1.06
N THR A 283 -12.51 14.58 0.82
CA THR A 283 -11.09 14.40 0.51
C THR A 283 -10.36 14.04 1.79
N VAL A 284 -9.65 12.91 1.76
CA VAL A 284 -8.82 12.40 2.86
C VAL A 284 -7.38 12.85 2.70
N GLU A 285 -6.85 12.78 1.48
CA GLU A 285 -5.47 13.19 1.16
C GLU A 285 -5.44 13.85 -0.22
N THR A 286 -4.55 14.83 -0.41
CA THR A 286 -4.14 15.30 -1.73
C THR A 286 -2.71 14.84 -1.98
N ILE A 287 -2.54 13.94 -2.94
CA ILE A 287 -1.26 13.34 -3.33
C ILE A 287 -0.61 14.29 -4.35
N LYS A 288 0.57 14.81 -3.98
CA LYS A 288 1.45 15.63 -4.83
C LYS A 288 2.87 15.08 -4.62
N GLN A 289 3.60 14.78 -5.69
CA GLN A 289 4.95 14.21 -5.62
C GLN A 289 5.91 14.92 -6.58
#